data_AF-A0A101UQL4-F1
#
_entry.id   AF-A0A101UQL4-F1
#
_cell.length_a   1.000
_cell.length_b   1.000
_cell.length_c   1.000
_cell.angle_alpha   90.00
_cell.angle_beta   90.00
_cell.angle_gamma   90.00
#
_symmetry.space_group_name_H-M   'P 1'
#
loop_
_entity.id
_entity.type
_entity.pdbx_description
1 polymer ?
#
loop_
_entity_poly.entity_id
_entity_poly.type
_entity_poly.pdbx_seq_one_letter_code
_entity_poly.pdbx_strand_id
1 'polypeptide(L)'
;MARRSSSAIPSPARHQPTGRHPARAAAELLLSGVVLAGATAAGALLFAAAEGGYDTLPNLARQVGVPGAIAVVIAPLIALLVSGPRLVRAVGVGALAGIAGTAVLELVREIGFRGFDAMPGDIAMLMGVLLKDQIMQGPDTASNIAGWTYHVWNGAMFGITYAVLLGGFPFRKRGGAMAGVLMGLVYGLMLGVGFLGSPVPNAVGAGEWGADMWPKFQITVLLAHAGFGALAGWLVHRLGSRIAPLWEVTLELLPGRGRAAGQ
;
A
#
# COMPACT_ATOMS: atom_id res chain seq x y z
N MET A 1 -66.32 22.80 -4.04
CA MET A 1 -65.05 23.52 -4.32
C MET A 1 -64.26 23.62 -3.03
N ALA A 2 -63.21 22.82 -2.84
CA ALA A 2 -62.29 22.95 -1.71
C ALA A 2 -60.85 22.80 -2.24
N ARG A 3 -60.10 23.91 -2.27
CA ARG A 3 -58.69 23.95 -2.68
C ARG A 3 -57.85 23.37 -1.54
N ARG A 4 -57.18 22.23 -1.78
CA ARG A 4 -56.14 21.71 -0.88
C ARG A 4 -54.86 22.52 -1.07
N SER A 5 -54.42 23.19 -0.02
CA SER A 5 -53.12 23.88 0.05
C SER A 5 -52.00 22.84 0.09
N SER A 6 -51.17 22.81 -0.95
CA SER A 6 -49.94 22.02 -1.01
C SER A 6 -48.91 22.63 -0.06
N SER A 7 -48.62 21.93 1.03
CA SER A 7 -47.49 22.24 1.91
C SER A 7 -46.18 21.87 1.21
N ALA A 8 -45.43 22.87 0.77
CA ALA A 8 -44.10 22.69 0.18
C ALA A 8 -43.17 22.03 1.20
N ILE A 9 -42.69 20.83 0.87
CA ILE A 9 -41.67 20.13 1.65
C ILE A 9 -40.37 20.97 1.54
N PRO A 10 -39.77 21.41 2.66
CA PRO A 10 -38.52 22.16 2.62
C PRO A 10 -37.44 21.28 1.98
N SER A 11 -36.89 21.78 0.87
CA SER A 11 -35.79 21.14 0.16
C SER A 11 -34.61 20.99 1.12
N PRO A 12 -34.03 19.78 1.31
CA PRO A 12 -32.92 19.59 2.23
C PRO A 12 -31.78 20.51 1.79
N ALA A 13 -31.36 21.38 2.71
CA ALA A 13 -30.31 22.34 2.49
C ALA A 13 -29.11 21.64 1.85
N ARG A 14 -28.82 21.95 0.58
CA ARG A 14 -27.63 21.45 -0.10
C ARG A 14 -26.46 21.91 0.75
N HIS A 15 -25.75 20.94 1.31
CA HIS A 15 -24.54 21.14 2.07
C HIS A 15 -23.59 21.97 1.19
N GLN A 16 -23.46 23.26 1.49
CA GLN A 16 -22.52 24.10 0.75
C GLN A 16 -21.14 23.51 1.01
N PRO A 17 -20.37 23.16 -0.04
CA PRO A 17 -19.01 22.67 0.14
C PRO A 17 -18.23 23.80 0.81
N THR A 18 -17.95 23.66 2.10
CA THR A 18 -17.01 24.52 2.80
C THR A 18 -15.70 24.41 2.04
N GLY A 19 -15.35 25.42 1.25
CA GLY A 19 -14.11 25.46 0.50
C GLY A 19 -12.98 25.13 1.46
N ARG A 20 -12.31 23.99 1.25
CA ARG A 20 -11.20 23.61 2.12
C ARG A 20 -10.14 24.69 2.00
N HIS A 21 -9.71 25.21 3.15
CA HIS A 21 -8.68 26.23 3.20
C HIS A 21 -7.40 25.67 2.55
N PRO A 22 -6.71 26.39 1.65
CA PRO A 22 -5.51 25.89 0.95
C PRO A 22 -4.42 25.40 1.91
N ALA A 23 -4.32 26.00 3.10
CA ALA A 23 -3.44 25.56 4.17
C ALA A 23 -3.69 24.10 4.62
N ARG A 24 -4.95 23.65 4.67
CA ARG A 24 -5.28 22.26 5.04
C ARG A 24 -4.88 21.28 3.95
N ALA A 25 -5.10 21.63 2.69
CA ALA A 25 -4.69 20.81 1.55
C ALA A 25 -3.16 20.68 1.48
N ALA A 26 -2.43 21.78 1.73
CA ALA A 26 -0.97 21.77 1.78
C ALA A 26 -0.44 20.90 2.93
N ALA A 27 -1.00 21.05 4.14
CA ALA A 27 -0.65 20.21 5.28
C ALA A 27 -0.89 18.73 4.99
N GLU A 28 -2.01 18.40 4.35
CA GLU A 28 -2.31 17.01 4.01
C GLU A 28 -1.38 16.43 2.95
N LEU A 29 -1.01 17.22 1.95
CA LEU A 29 -0.06 16.80 0.92
C LEU A 29 1.32 16.51 1.54
N LEU A 30 1.79 17.39 2.42
CA LEU A 30 3.06 17.21 3.15
C LEU A 30 3.04 15.95 4.01
N LEU A 31 1.97 15.76 4.81
CA LEU A 31 1.84 14.59 5.68
C LEU A 31 1.67 13.30 4.88
N SER A 32 0.99 13.34 3.73
CA SER A 32 0.93 12.22 2.80
C SER A 32 2.31 11.87 2.25
N GLY A 33 3.13 12.88 1.92
CA GLY A 33 4.53 12.69 1.52
C GLY A 33 5.37 12.02 2.61
N VAL A 34 5.21 12.43 3.87
CA VAL A 34 5.87 11.79 5.02
C VAL A 34 5.43 10.33 5.18
N VAL A 35 4.15 10.04 5.05
CA VAL A 35 3.64 8.66 5.10
C VAL A 35 4.23 7.82 3.96
N LEU A 36 4.27 8.33 2.73
CA LEU A 36 4.82 7.60 1.58
C LEU A 36 6.32 7.34 1.74
N ALA A 37 7.08 8.34 2.18
CA ALA A 37 8.51 8.18 2.48
C ALA A 37 8.71 7.16 3.60
N GLY A 38 7.94 7.26 4.68
CA GLY A 38 7.99 6.33 5.82
C GLY A 38 7.61 4.90 5.43
N ALA A 39 6.56 4.70 4.64
CA ALA A 39 6.12 3.37 4.18
C ALA A 39 7.14 2.74 3.23
N THR A 40 7.77 3.55 2.38
CA THR A 40 8.86 3.11 1.51
C THR A 40 10.10 2.70 2.32
N ALA A 41 10.47 3.52 3.32
CA ALA A 41 11.60 3.30 4.20
C ALA A 41 11.40 2.13 5.18
N ALA A 42 10.17 1.88 5.64
CA ALA A 42 9.85 0.84 6.62
C ALA A 42 9.36 -0.48 6.01
N GLY A 43 9.22 -0.54 4.69
CA GLY A 43 8.73 -1.71 3.98
C GLY A 43 9.65 -2.07 2.81
N ALA A 44 9.18 -1.75 1.61
CA ALA A 44 9.60 -2.33 0.34
C ALA A 44 11.12 -2.41 0.11
N LEU A 45 11.84 -1.38 0.53
CA LEU A 45 13.25 -1.21 0.15
C LEU A 45 14.24 -1.86 1.10
N LEU A 46 13.91 -2.08 2.38
CA LEU A 46 14.94 -2.53 3.34
C LEU A 46 15.51 -3.89 2.98
N PHE A 47 14.65 -4.82 2.56
CA PHE A 47 15.09 -6.15 2.19
C PHE A 47 15.90 -6.12 0.88
N ALA A 48 15.41 -5.44 -0.15
CA ALA A 48 16.15 -5.30 -1.40
C ALA A 48 17.49 -4.56 -1.21
N ALA A 49 17.54 -3.58 -0.30
CA ALA A 49 18.77 -2.86 0.04
C ALA A 49 19.76 -3.75 0.83
N ALA A 50 19.26 -4.60 1.73
CA ALA A 50 20.11 -5.56 2.42
C ALA A 50 20.75 -6.55 1.43
N GLU A 51 19.95 -7.13 0.53
CA GLU A 51 20.44 -8.03 -0.52
C GLU A 51 21.31 -7.33 -1.56
N GLY A 52 21.16 -6.02 -1.73
CA GLY A 52 22.06 -5.19 -2.53
C GLY A 52 23.40 -4.89 -1.87
N GLY A 53 23.62 -5.33 -0.63
CA GLY A 53 24.86 -5.13 0.12
C GLY A 53 25.04 -3.70 0.68
N TYR A 54 23.96 -2.92 0.78
CA TYR A 54 24.06 -1.54 1.29
C TYR A 54 24.32 -1.49 2.80
N ASP A 55 23.71 -2.38 3.58
CA ASP A 55 23.98 -2.66 5.01
C ASP A 55 23.22 -3.96 5.39
N THR A 56 23.43 -4.47 6.60
CA THR A 56 22.68 -5.62 7.12
C THR A 56 21.21 -5.26 7.36
N LEU A 57 20.31 -6.23 7.16
CA LEU A 57 18.87 -6.02 7.38
C LEU A 57 18.53 -5.54 8.81
N PRO A 58 19.20 -5.99 9.89
CA PRO A 58 18.93 -5.49 11.24
C PRO A 58 19.37 -4.04 11.47
N ASN A 59 20.46 -3.62 10.83
CA ASN A 59 20.91 -2.23 10.87
C ASN A 59 19.94 -1.34 10.09
N LEU A 60 19.59 -1.73 8.87
CA LEU A 60 18.60 -1.01 8.05
C LEU A 60 17.25 -0.91 8.76
N ALA A 61 16.78 -2.00 9.35
CA ALA A 61 15.55 -2.01 10.14
C ALA A 61 15.60 -1.01 11.30
N ARG A 62 16.72 -0.94 12.04
CA ARG A 62 16.87 -0.01 13.18
C ARG A 62 17.04 1.45 12.74
N GLN A 63 17.87 1.71 11.75
CA GLN A 63 18.28 3.06 11.35
C GLN A 63 17.29 3.74 10.40
N VAL A 64 16.61 2.97 9.56
CA VAL A 64 15.71 3.47 8.52
C VAL A 64 14.29 2.95 8.74
N GLY A 65 14.14 1.66 9.02
CA GLY A 65 12.84 1.03 9.18
C GLY A 65 12.02 1.55 10.35
N VAL A 66 12.59 1.57 11.55
CA VAL A 66 11.92 2.05 12.77
C VAL A 66 11.55 3.54 12.65
N PRO A 67 12.44 4.46 12.23
CA PRO A 67 12.05 5.85 11.97
C PRO A 67 10.95 5.98 10.92
N GLY A 68 10.99 5.20 9.84
CA GLY A 68 9.95 5.18 8.81
C GLY A 68 8.59 4.72 9.36
N ALA A 69 8.59 3.66 10.18
CA ALA A 69 7.40 3.13 10.84
C ALA A 69 6.78 4.16 11.79
N ILE A 70 7.63 4.86 12.57
CA ILE A 70 7.20 5.96 13.44
C ILE A 70 6.55 7.07 12.59
N ALA A 71 7.14 7.45 11.46
CA ALA A 71 6.58 8.47 10.57
C ALA A 71 5.20 8.07 10.02
N VAL A 72 5.03 6.80 9.60
CA VAL A 72 3.75 6.26 9.11
C VAL A 72 2.66 6.30 10.18
N VAL A 73 3.01 6.18 11.46
CA VAL A 73 2.04 6.25 12.57
C VAL A 73 1.78 7.69 13.00
N ILE A 74 2.81 8.51 13.14
CA ILE A 74 2.67 9.87 13.70
C ILE A 74 2.04 10.84 12.68
N ALA A 75 2.45 10.81 11.41
CA ALA A 75 1.93 11.73 10.40
C ALA A 75 0.39 11.71 10.24
N PRO A 76 -0.29 10.56 10.18
CA PRO A 76 -1.76 10.54 10.14
C PRO A 76 -2.40 11.03 11.44
N LEU A 77 -1.77 10.83 12.61
CA LEU A 77 -2.26 11.40 13.88
C LEU A 77 -2.17 12.92 13.90
N ILE A 78 -1.07 13.49 13.39
CA ILE A 78 -0.95 14.94 13.18
C ILE A 78 -2.03 15.41 12.18
N ALA A 79 -2.26 14.65 11.11
CA ALA A 79 -3.27 14.99 10.11
C ALA A 79 -4.67 15.13 10.71
N LEU A 80 -5.05 14.32 11.72
CA LEU A 80 -6.33 14.49 12.42
C LEU A 80 -6.55 15.89 12.96
N LEU A 81 -5.47 16.52 13.44
CA LEU A 81 -5.50 17.84 14.07
C LEU A 81 -5.51 18.97 13.04
N VAL A 82 -4.84 18.80 11.89
CA VAL A 82 -4.58 19.91 10.95
C VAL A 82 -5.34 19.83 9.63
N SER A 83 -5.58 18.64 9.09
CA SER A 83 -6.20 18.42 7.77
C SER A 83 -7.45 17.53 7.79
N GLY A 84 -7.66 16.78 8.87
CA GLY A 84 -8.81 15.92 9.11
C GLY A 84 -8.51 14.41 8.96
N PRO A 85 -9.55 13.56 9.04
CA PRO A 85 -9.39 12.11 9.20
C PRO A 85 -9.07 11.35 7.92
N ARG A 86 -8.87 12.03 6.78
CA ARG A 86 -8.71 11.38 5.47
C ARG A 86 -7.44 10.54 5.43
N LEU A 87 -6.30 11.08 5.85
CA LEU A 87 -5.02 10.37 5.85
C LEU A 87 -5.00 9.18 6.82
N VAL A 88 -5.57 9.31 8.04
CA VAL A 88 -5.73 8.17 8.97
C VAL A 88 -6.51 7.05 8.32
N ARG A 89 -7.62 7.37 7.65
CA ARG A 89 -8.43 6.37 6.96
C ARG A 89 -7.67 5.72 5.81
N ALA A 90 -6.89 6.49 5.06
CA ALA A 90 -6.03 5.98 4.00
C ALA A 90 -5.02 4.97 4.53
N VAL A 91 -4.31 5.33 5.60
CA VAL A 91 -3.33 4.47 6.27
C VAL A 91 -4.01 3.22 6.82
N GLY A 92 -5.11 3.35 7.57
CA GLY A 92 -5.79 2.20 8.18
C GLY A 92 -6.38 1.23 7.15
N VAL A 93 -7.08 1.74 6.12
CA VAL A 93 -7.65 0.90 5.05
C VAL A 93 -6.53 0.29 4.20
N GLY A 94 -5.50 1.06 3.88
CA GLY A 94 -4.34 0.58 3.12
C GLY A 94 -3.59 -0.52 3.86
N ALA A 95 -3.34 -0.36 5.16
CA ALA A 95 -2.68 -1.38 5.98
C ALA A 95 -3.49 -2.69 5.98
N LEU A 96 -4.79 -2.63 6.23
CA LEU A 96 -5.67 -3.79 6.19
C LEU A 96 -5.66 -4.47 4.80
N ALA A 97 -5.76 -3.66 3.74
CA ALA A 97 -5.76 -4.15 2.37
C ALA A 97 -4.42 -4.81 1.99
N GLY A 98 -3.30 -4.25 2.44
CA GLY A 98 -1.97 -4.80 2.26
C GLY A 98 -1.78 -6.12 2.98
N ILE A 99 -2.18 -6.21 4.26
CA ILE A 99 -2.14 -7.47 5.04
C ILE A 99 -2.96 -8.57 4.35
N ALA A 100 -4.18 -8.26 3.94
CA ALA A 100 -5.04 -9.21 3.23
C ALA A 100 -4.45 -9.60 1.87
N GLY A 101 -3.89 -8.63 1.14
CA GLY A 101 -3.17 -8.87 -0.11
C GLY A 101 -1.99 -9.81 0.08
N THR A 102 -1.21 -9.66 1.15
CA THR A 102 -0.09 -10.54 1.48
C THR A 102 -0.54 -11.98 1.69
N ALA A 103 -1.69 -12.21 2.33
CA ALA A 103 -2.22 -13.56 2.47
C ALA A 103 -2.52 -14.22 1.10
N VAL A 104 -3.05 -13.45 0.13
CA VAL A 104 -3.25 -13.95 -1.25
C VAL A 104 -1.93 -14.19 -1.97
N LEU A 105 -0.97 -13.26 -1.81
CA LEU A 105 0.37 -13.37 -2.36
C LEU A 105 1.04 -14.67 -1.89
N GLU A 106 1.01 -14.93 -0.59
CA GLU A 106 1.59 -16.13 0.01
C GLU A 106 0.85 -17.40 -0.38
N LEU A 107 -0.49 -17.36 -0.52
CA LEU A 107 -1.24 -18.51 -1.05
C LEU A 107 -0.74 -18.92 -2.44
N VAL A 108 -0.55 -17.95 -3.34
CA VAL A 108 -0.03 -18.23 -4.69
C VAL A 108 1.40 -18.74 -4.63
N ARG A 109 2.27 -18.12 -3.81
CA ARG A 109 3.66 -18.54 -3.64
C ARG A 109 3.78 -19.94 -3.04
N GLU A 110 2.94 -20.30 -2.09
CA GLU A 110 2.94 -21.62 -1.45
C GLU A 110 2.49 -22.71 -2.43
N ILE A 111 1.49 -22.43 -3.27
CA ILE A 111 1.10 -23.30 -4.37
C ILE A 111 2.27 -23.46 -5.36
N GLY A 112 2.93 -22.37 -5.73
CA GLY A 112 4.12 -22.39 -6.59
C GLY A 112 5.25 -23.22 -5.99
N PHE A 113 5.52 -23.06 -4.69
CA PHE A 113 6.56 -23.77 -3.95
C PHE A 113 6.26 -25.27 -3.85
N ARG A 114 5.11 -25.66 -3.28
CA ARG A 114 4.79 -27.07 -3.01
C ARG A 114 4.27 -27.85 -4.21
N GLY A 115 3.60 -27.16 -5.15
CA GLY A 115 2.88 -27.80 -6.25
C GLY A 115 3.65 -27.83 -7.55
N PHE A 116 4.58 -26.89 -7.76
CA PHE A 116 5.20 -26.67 -9.08
C PHE A 116 6.73 -26.53 -9.05
N ASP A 117 7.36 -26.61 -7.88
CA ASP A 117 8.80 -26.34 -7.68
C ASP A 117 9.21 -24.99 -8.31
N ALA A 118 8.34 -24.00 -8.19
CA ALA A 118 8.48 -22.71 -8.87
C ALA A 118 9.16 -21.64 -8.01
N MET A 119 9.43 -21.94 -6.74
CA MET A 119 10.08 -21.05 -5.78
C MET A 119 11.23 -21.81 -5.10
N PRO A 120 12.39 -21.18 -4.86
CA PRO A 120 13.54 -21.85 -4.25
C PRO A 120 13.42 -21.97 -2.73
N GLY A 121 12.55 -21.19 -2.10
CA GLY A 121 12.32 -21.25 -0.65
C GLY A 121 11.32 -20.23 -0.13
N ASP A 122 11.17 -20.20 1.19
CA ASP A 122 10.29 -19.29 1.93
C ASP A 122 11.02 -17.95 2.20
N ILE A 123 10.59 -16.90 1.49
CA ILE A 123 11.14 -15.54 1.65
C ILE A 123 10.89 -14.97 3.05
N ALA A 124 9.75 -15.25 3.70
CA ALA A 124 9.50 -14.75 5.04
C ALA A 124 10.49 -15.35 6.03
N MET A 125 10.80 -16.64 5.89
CA MET A 125 11.84 -17.30 6.65
C MET A 125 13.23 -16.68 6.40
N LEU A 126 13.59 -16.41 5.13
CA LEU A 126 14.84 -15.75 4.77
C LEU A 126 14.95 -14.35 5.41
N MET A 127 13.90 -13.53 5.29
CA MET A 127 13.84 -12.22 5.95
C MET A 127 14.06 -12.34 7.46
N GLY A 128 13.52 -13.38 8.08
CA GLY A 128 13.67 -13.66 9.51
C GLY A 128 15.10 -13.96 9.94
N VAL A 129 15.81 -14.84 9.21
CA VAL A 129 17.20 -15.18 9.53
C VAL A 129 18.12 -13.99 9.32
N LEU A 130 17.87 -13.17 8.30
CA LEU A 130 18.61 -11.93 8.05
C LEU A 130 18.32 -10.87 9.11
N LEU A 131 17.07 -10.69 9.52
CA LEU A 131 16.69 -9.77 10.61
C LEU A 131 17.31 -10.12 11.96
N LYS A 132 17.77 -11.36 12.12
CA LYS A 132 18.36 -11.88 13.36
C LYS A 132 19.86 -12.11 13.24
N ASP A 133 20.48 -11.72 12.12
CA ASP A 133 21.89 -11.98 11.78
C ASP A 133 22.29 -13.45 11.98
N GLN A 134 21.40 -14.39 11.62
CA GLN A 134 21.57 -15.81 11.91
C GLN A 134 21.61 -16.72 10.67
N ILE A 135 22.07 -16.19 9.53
CA ILE A 135 22.10 -16.94 8.27
C ILE A 135 22.90 -18.25 8.36
N MET A 136 23.96 -18.29 9.17
CA MET A 136 24.81 -19.47 9.37
C MET A 136 24.19 -20.51 10.31
N GLN A 137 23.31 -20.08 11.21
CA GLN A 137 22.59 -20.94 12.16
C GLN A 137 21.31 -21.50 11.52
N GLY A 138 20.80 -20.83 10.49
CA GLY A 138 19.55 -21.17 9.84
C GLY A 138 18.31 -20.67 10.62
N PRO A 139 17.12 -21.06 10.17
CA PRO A 139 15.87 -20.60 10.75
C PRO A 139 15.57 -21.29 12.09
N ASP A 140 15.19 -20.49 13.09
CA ASP A 140 14.57 -20.93 14.33
C ASP A 140 13.16 -20.32 14.49
N THR A 141 12.45 -20.70 15.57
CA THR A 141 11.11 -20.16 15.87
C THR A 141 11.11 -18.63 15.95
N ALA A 142 12.16 -18.02 16.49
CA ALA A 142 12.24 -16.58 16.67
C ALA A 142 12.46 -15.84 15.35
N SER A 143 13.34 -16.30 14.46
CA SER A 143 13.46 -15.74 13.10
C SER A 143 12.19 -15.94 12.32
N ASN A 144 11.53 -17.09 12.43
CA ASN A 144 10.32 -17.32 11.65
C ASN A 144 9.23 -16.31 12.02
N ILE A 145 9.03 -16.07 13.33
CA ILE A 145 8.11 -15.04 13.80
C ILE A 145 8.54 -13.64 13.32
N ALA A 146 9.82 -13.30 13.44
CA ALA A 146 10.34 -11.99 13.03
C ALA A 146 10.16 -11.75 11.51
N GLY A 147 10.50 -12.76 10.71
CA GLY A 147 10.42 -12.75 9.26
C GLY A 147 8.99 -12.65 8.75
N TRP A 148 8.06 -13.45 9.29
CA TRP A 148 6.63 -13.34 8.97
C TRP A 148 6.03 -12.00 9.40
N THR A 149 6.40 -11.50 10.58
CA THR A 149 5.95 -10.19 11.05
C THR A 149 6.41 -9.10 10.09
N TYR A 150 7.68 -9.12 9.71
CA TYR A 150 8.26 -8.17 8.75
C TYR A 150 7.64 -8.31 7.36
N HIS A 151 7.37 -9.52 6.90
CA HIS A 151 6.74 -9.77 5.60
C HIS A 151 5.31 -9.21 5.53
N VAL A 152 4.50 -9.45 6.57
CA VAL A 152 3.15 -8.88 6.69
C VAL A 152 3.19 -7.37 6.84
N TRP A 153 4.14 -6.85 7.62
CA TRP A 153 4.37 -5.40 7.75
C TRP A 153 4.71 -4.75 6.41
N ASN A 154 5.61 -5.36 5.64
CA ASN A 154 5.97 -4.91 4.30
C ASN A 154 4.74 -4.87 3.37
N GLY A 155 3.92 -5.92 3.40
CA GLY A 155 2.62 -5.95 2.74
C GLY A 155 1.70 -4.79 3.12
N ALA A 156 1.59 -4.51 4.42
CA ALA A 156 0.82 -3.38 4.93
C ALA A 156 1.35 -2.04 4.37
N MET A 157 2.67 -1.85 4.33
CA MET A 157 3.28 -0.64 3.77
C MET A 157 2.96 -0.47 2.28
N PHE A 158 2.99 -1.54 1.48
CA PHE A 158 2.56 -1.48 0.08
C PHE A 158 1.08 -1.12 -0.06
N GLY A 159 0.21 -1.65 0.81
CA GLY A 159 -1.21 -1.30 0.82
C GLY A 159 -1.46 0.15 1.22
N ILE A 160 -0.71 0.69 2.19
CA ILE A 160 -0.73 2.10 2.57
C ILE A 160 -0.31 2.98 1.39
N THR A 161 0.81 2.66 0.74
CA THR A 161 1.30 3.39 -0.44
C THR A 161 0.23 3.43 -1.53
N TYR A 162 -0.39 2.30 -1.85
CA TYR A 162 -1.50 2.25 -2.80
C TYR A 162 -2.67 3.16 -2.37
N ALA A 163 -3.12 3.04 -1.11
CA ALA A 163 -4.27 3.80 -0.61
C ALA A 163 -4.04 5.30 -0.54
N VAL A 164 -2.83 5.75 -0.21
CA VAL A 164 -2.47 7.18 -0.18
C VAL A 164 -2.33 7.75 -1.58
N LEU A 165 -1.68 7.02 -2.50
CA LEU A 165 -1.50 7.48 -3.88
C LEU A 165 -2.83 7.51 -4.64
N LEU A 166 -3.51 6.36 -4.70
CA LEU A 166 -4.63 6.11 -5.61
C LEU A 166 -6.01 6.29 -4.98
N GLY A 167 -6.10 6.24 -3.64
CA GLY A 167 -7.34 6.45 -2.90
C GLY A 167 -8.49 5.50 -3.27
N GLY A 168 -9.67 5.78 -2.74
CA GLY A 168 -10.91 5.08 -3.10
C GLY A 168 -11.58 5.71 -4.32
N PHE A 169 -10.80 5.96 -5.39
CA PHE A 169 -11.11 6.85 -6.52
C PHE A 169 -12.57 6.77 -7.02
N PRO A 170 -13.22 7.90 -7.38
CA PRO A 170 -14.63 8.18 -7.09
C PRO A 170 -15.62 7.61 -8.12
N PHE A 171 -15.43 6.38 -8.58
CA PHE A 171 -16.43 5.69 -9.38
C PHE A 171 -17.46 5.00 -8.48
N ARG A 172 -18.33 5.80 -7.84
CA ARG A 172 -19.57 5.30 -7.21
C ARG A 172 -20.59 4.74 -8.24
N LYS A 173 -20.24 4.73 -9.52
CA LYS A 173 -21.03 4.16 -10.61
C LYS A 173 -20.78 2.65 -10.68
N ARG A 174 -21.72 1.90 -11.29
CA ARG A 174 -21.49 0.50 -11.69
C ARG A 174 -20.12 0.40 -12.37
N GLY A 175 -19.23 -0.45 -11.84
CA GLY A 175 -17.88 -0.67 -12.37
C GLY A 175 -16.71 -0.13 -11.53
N GLY A 176 -16.94 0.66 -10.48
CA GLY A 176 -15.85 1.20 -9.65
C GLY A 176 -14.95 0.14 -9.01
N ALA A 177 -15.54 -0.96 -8.52
CA ALA A 177 -14.77 -2.08 -7.98
C ALA A 177 -13.83 -2.72 -9.01
N MET A 178 -14.27 -2.82 -10.28
CA MET A 178 -13.42 -3.32 -11.37
C MET A 178 -12.28 -2.34 -11.66
N ALA A 179 -12.55 -1.03 -11.67
CA ALA A 179 -11.49 -0.03 -11.82
C ALA A 179 -10.46 -0.12 -10.68
N GLY A 180 -10.92 -0.29 -9.43
CA GLY A 180 -10.06 -0.54 -8.28
C GLY A 180 -9.19 -1.79 -8.44
N VAL A 181 -9.78 -2.89 -8.90
CA VAL A 181 -9.04 -4.13 -9.20
C VAL A 181 -8.01 -3.92 -10.30
N LEU A 182 -8.36 -3.25 -11.40
CA LEU A 182 -7.44 -3.02 -12.52
C LEU A 182 -6.26 -2.11 -12.12
N MET A 183 -6.52 -1.02 -11.39
CA MET A 183 -5.45 -0.17 -10.85
C MET A 183 -4.57 -0.94 -9.86
N GLY A 184 -5.19 -1.75 -9.00
CA GLY A 184 -4.53 -2.66 -8.10
C GLY A 184 -3.64 -3.66 -8.81
N LEU A 185 -4.13 -4.29 -9.89
CA LEU A 185 -3.39 -5.24 -10.73
C LEU A 185 -2.15 -4.59 -11.33
N VAL A 186 -2.29 -3.40 -11.94
CA VAL A 186 -1.15 -2.66 -12.50
C VAL A 186 -0.11 -2.37 -11.41
N TYR A 187 -0.56 -1.86 -10.26
CA TYR A 187 0.33 -1.60 -9.12
C TYR A 187 1.04 -2.86 -8.63
N GLY A 188 0.31 -3.95 -8.42
CA GLY A 188 0.87 -5.23 -8.02
C GLY A 188 1.89 -5.75 -9.02
N LEU A 189 1.57 -5.76 -10.31
CA LEU A 189 2.52 -6.18 -11.35
C LEU A 189 3.78 -5.32 -11.38
N MET A 190 3.68 -4.00 -11.16
CA MET A 190 4.86 -3.14 -11.01
C MET A 190 5.72 -3.54 -9.81
N LEU A 191 5.11 -3.91 -8.67
CA LEU A 191 5.85 -4.45 -7.53
C LEU A 191 6.53 -5.78 -7.88
N GLY A 192 5.83 -6.68 -8.58
CA GLY A 192 6.38 -7.96 -9.03
C GLY A 192 7.57 -7.80 -9.97
N VAL A 193 7.48 -6.88 -10.94
CA VAL A 193 8.60 -6.53 -11.82
C VAL A 193 9.75 -5.90 -11.05
N GLY A 194 9.46 -4.99 -10.12
CA GLY A 194 10.47 -4.39 -9.24
C GLY A 194 11.19 -5.42 -8.38
N PHE A 195 10.46 -6.42 -7.87
CA PHE A 195 11.03 -7.55 -7.14
C PHE A 195 11.95 -8.39 -8.05
N LEU A 196 11.49 -8.75 -9.26
CA LEU A 196 12.30 -9.52 -10.22
C LEU A 196 13.57 -8.78 -10.64
N GLY A 197 13.51 -7.47 -10.80
CA GLY A 197 14.66 -6.63 -11.13
C GLY A 197 15.53 -6.25 -9.94
N SER A 198 15.19 -6.68 -8.71
CA SER A 198 15.98 -6.41 -7.51
C SER A 198 17.08 -7.47 -7.31
N PRO A 199 17.97 -7.31 -6.32
CA PRO A 199 18.94 -8.35 -5.94
C PRO A 199 18.29 -9.59 -5.28
N VAL A 200 17.03 -9.51 -4.88
CA VAL A 200 16.37 -10.57 -4.08
C VAL A 200 16.28 -11.93 -4.80
N PRO A 201 15.92 -12.03 -6.10
CA PRO A 201 15.95 -13.30 -6.83
C PRO A 201 17.31 -14.01 -6.78
N ASN A 202 18.41 -13.26 -6.87
CA ASN A 202 19.76 -13.82 -6.73
C ASN A 202 19.99 -14.36 -5.31
N ALA A 203 19.59 -13.60 -4.29
CA ALA A 203 19.75 -13.99 -2.89
C ALA A 203 19.01 -15.28 -2.52
N VAL A 204 17.86 -15.53 -3.15
CA VAL A 204 17.09 -16.77 -2.96
C VAL A 204 17.54 -17.90 -3.88
N GLY A 205 18.57 -17.70 -4.72
CA GLY A 205 19.07 -18.73 -5.64
C GLY A 205 18.22 -18.94 -6.89
N ALA A 206 17.35 -17.98 -7.25
CA ALA A 206 16.59 -18.01 -8.51
C ALA A 206 17.36 -17.36 -9.68
N GLY A 207 18.53 -16.77 -9.42
CA GLY A 207 19.33 -16.07 -10.42
C GLY A 207 18.76 -14.71 -10.83
N GLU A 208 19.48 -13.99 -11.70
CA GLU A 208 19.13 -12.62 -12.08
C GLU A 208 17.78 -12.65 -12.82
N TRP A 209 16.83 -11.81 -12.44
CA TRP A 209 15.46 -11.84 -12.96
C TRP A 209 14.72 -13.18 -12.78
N GLY A 210 15.25 -14.14 -12.00
CA GLY A 210 14.71 -15.49 -11.90
C GLY A 210 15.17 -16.44 -13.01
N ALA A 211 16.29 -16.16 -13.69
CA ALA A 211 16.75 -16.93 -14.86
C ALA A 211 16.98 -18.43 -14.57
N ASP A 212 17.47 -18.77 -13.37
CA ASP A 212 17.81 -20.16 -13.02
C ASP A 212 16.56 -21.03 -12.79
N MET A 213 15.40 -20.39 -12.62
CA MET A 213 14.10 -21.04 -12.44
C MET A 213 13.08 -20.61 -13.50
N TRP A 214 13.55 -20.12 -14.65
CA TRP A 214 12.70 -19.68 -15.75
C TRP A 214 11.88 -20.86 -16.32
N PRO A 215 10.58 -20.66 -16.67
CA PRO A 215 9.76 -19.47 -16.48
C PRO A 215 8.96 -19.46 -15.16
N LYS A 216 9.06 -20.55 -14.39
CA LYS A 216 8.13 -20.84 -13.29
C LYS A 216 8.19 -19.78 -12.19
N PHE A 217 9.40 -19.30 -11.88
CA PHE A 217 9.60 -18.27 -10.86
C PHE A 217 8.97 -16.93 -11.25
N GLN A 218 9.22 -16.42 -12.47
CA GLN A 218 8.59 -15.14 -12.87
C GLN A 218 7.07 -15.26 -12.92
N ILE A 219 6.53 -16.35 -13.45
CA ILE A 219 5.08 -16.57 -13.50
C ILE A 219 4.50 -16.55 -12.08
N THR A 220 5.11 -17.26 -11.14
CA THR A 220 4.64 -17.32 -9.75
C THR A 220 4.72 -15.95 -9.08
N VAL A 221 5.84 -15.23 -9.22
CA VAL A 221 6.01 -13.87 -8.67
C VAL A 221 4.97 -12.91 -9.24
N LEU A 222 4.78 -12.89 -10.56
CA LEU A 222 3.83 -11.98 -11.21
C LEU A 222 2.38 -12.31 -10.83
N LEU A 223 2.00 -13.59 -10.78
CA LEU A 223 0.66 -14.01 -10.34
C LEU A 223 0.40 -13.66 -8.87
N ALA A 224 1.39 -13.89 -8.00
CA ALA A 224 1.28 -13.58 -6.58
C ALA A 224 1.08 -12.08 -6.35
N HIS A 225 1.85 -11.24 -7.04
CA HIS A 225 1.72 -9.79 -6.95
C HIS A 225 0.48 -9.25 -7.67
N ALA A 226 0.03 -9.89 -8.76
CA ALA A 226 -1.26 -9.58 -9.38
C ALA A 226 -2.42 -9.86 -8.40
N GLY A 227 -2.38 -11.00 -7.70
CA GLY A 227 -3.36 -11.36 -6.66
C GLY A 227 -3.36 -10.37 -5.50
N PHE A 228 -2.18 -10.01 -4.99
CA PHE A 228 -2.00 -8.95 -3.99
C PHE A 228 -2.66 -7.64 -4.45
N GLY A 229 -2.26 -7.18 -5.64
CA GLY A 229 -2.70 -5.90 -6.19
C GLY A 229 -4.20 -5.85 -6.41
N ALA A 230 -4.77 -6.90 -7.01
CA ALA A 230 -6.21 -7.02 -7.25
C ALA A 230 -7.02 -6.92 -5.96
N LEU A 231 -6.64 -7.67 -4.92
CA LEU A 231 -7.36 -7.65 -3.65
C LEU A 231 -7.17 -6.32 -2.91
N ALA A 232 -5.95 -5.78 -2.88
CA ALA A 232 -5.68 -4.50 -2.24
C ALA A 232 -6.48 -3.38 -2.92
N GLY A 233 -6.46 -3.33 -4.26
CA GLY A 233 -7.21 -2.37 -5.06
C GLY A 233 -8.72 -2.47 -4.86
N TRP A 234 -9.25 -3.70 -4.79
CA TRP A 234 -10.66 -3.94 -4.47
C TRP A 234 -11.04 -3.46 -3.06
N LEU A 235 -10.25 -3.81 -2.05
CA LEU A 235 -10.52 -3.45 -0.64
C LEU A 235 -10.43 -1.93 -0.44
N VAL A 236 -9.37 -1.30 -0.94
CA VAL A 236 -9.19 0.15 -0.82
C VAL A 236 -10.32 0.88 -1.54
N HIS A 237 -10.74 0.43 -2.71
CA HIS A 237 -11.88 1.04 -3.39
C HIS A 237 -13.19 0.83 -2.61
N ARG A 238 -13.45 -0.39 -2.12
CA ARG A 238 -14.69 -0.74 -1.40
C ARG A 238 -14.82 0.00 -0.06
N LEU A 239 -13.73 0.07 0.70
CA LEU A 239 -13.70 0.62 2.07
C LEU A 239 -13.30 2.10 2.08
N GLY A 240 -12.70 2.60 1.00
CA GLY A 240 -12.09 3.92 0.90
C GLY A 240 -12.96 5.04 0.36
N SER A 241 -14.28 4.96 0.46
CA SER A 241 -15.25 5.93 -0.10
C SER A 241 -15.10 7.41 0.33
N ARG A 242 -14.12 7.73 1.19
CA ARG A 242 -13.75 9.10 1.60
C ARG A 242 -12.24 9.36 1.54
N ILE A 243 -11.47 8.45 0.93
CA ILE A 243 -10.04 8.60 0.70
C ILE A 243 -9.91 9.18 -0.71
N ALA A 244 -9.64 10.48 -0.78
CA ALA A 244 -9.29 11.10 -2.06
C ALA A 244 -7.87 10.66 -2.42
N PRO A 245 -7.60 10.43 -3.71
CA PRO A 245 -6.24 10.21 -4.17
C PRO A 245 -5.37 11.46 -3.97
N LEU A 246 -4.06 11.26 -4.01
CA LEU A 246 -3.10 12.34 -3.79
C LEU A 246 -3.23 13.48 -4.81
N TRP A 247 -3.50 13.17 -6.09
CA TRP A 247 -3.63 14.21 -7.12
C TRP A 247 -4.84 15.11 -6.92
N GLU A 248 -5.93 14.62 -6.34
CA GLU A 248 -7.07 15.49 -6.00
C GLU A 248 -6.66 16.55 -4.97
N VAL A 249 -5.82 16.17 -3.99
CA VAL A 249 -5.27 17.10 -2.99
C VAL A 249 -4.38 18.14 -3.64
N THR A 250 -3.50 17.72 -4.55
CA THR A 250 -2.62 18.62 -5.30
C THR A 250 -3.43 19.60 -6.15
N LEU A 251 -4.49 19.11 -6.79
CA LEU A 251 -5.38 19.93 -7.60
C LEU A 251 -6.18 20.97 -6.80
N GLU A 252 -6.44 20.74 -5.51
CA GLU A 252 -7.04 21.74 -4.61
C GLU A 252 -6.12 22.97 -4.39
N LEU A 253 -4.81 22.82 -4.60
CA LEU A 253 -3.82 23.91 -4.44
C LEU A 253 -3.66 24.80 -5.68
N LEU A 254 -4.22 24.40 -6.83
CA LEU A 254 -4.07 25.17 -8.08
C LEU A 254 -4.94 26.44 -8.08
N PRO A 255 -4.40 27.61 -8.48
CA PRO A 255 -5.17 28.84 -8.62
C PRO A 255 -6.30 28.65 -9.65
N GLY A 256 -7.55 28.96 -9.30
CA GLY A 256 -8.68 29.03 -10.24
C GLY A 256 -9.84 28.05 -9.99
N ARG A 257 -9.63 26.92 -9.30
CA ARG A 257 -10.76 26.02 -8.95
C ARG A 257 -11.61 26.50 -7.78
N GLY A 258 -11.04 27.28 -6.86
CA GLY A 258 -11.77 27.82 -5.70
C GLY A 258 -12.78 28.92 -6.03
N ARG A 259 -12.74 29.53 -7.23
CA ARG A 259 -13.61 30.66 -7.60
C ARG A 259 -14.87 30.27 -8.38
N ALA A 260 -14.89 29.11 -9.05
CA ALA A 260 -16.00 28.73 -9.93
C ALA A 260 -17.21 28.10 -9.21
N ALA A 261 -17.09 27.77 -7.92
CA ALA A 261 -18.18 27.14 -7.15
C ALA A 261 -19.03 28.14 -6.32
N GLY A 262 -18.75 29.43 -6.43
CA GLY A 262 -19.39 30.50 -5.66
C GLY A 262 -20.07 31.59 -6.49
N GLN A 263 -20.26 31.37 -7.80
CA GLN A 263 -21.06 32.22 -8.68
C GLN A 263 -22.26 31.44 -9.21
#